data_AF-A0A923WTJ6-F1
#
_entry.id   AF-A0A923WTJ6-F1
#
_cell.length_a   1.000
_cell.length_b   1.000
_cell.length_c   1.000
_cell.angle_alpha   90.00
_cell.angle_beta   90.00
_cell.angle_gamma   90.00
#
_symmetry.space_group_name_H-M   'P 1'
#
loop_
_entity.id
_entity.type
_entity.pdbx_description
1 polymer ?
#
loop_
_entity_poly.entity_id
_entity_poly.type
_entity_poly.pdbx_seq_one_letter_code
_entity_poly.pdbx_strand_id
1 'polypeptide(L)'
;QPEPDDYGRTLADTALLIYLGCLGLLLHSHETLAVTLQGALLAYFLYRAVRYVETPNLRNAGLIGIALGALTLTRGWLAPCTLTLALLLCSRFLAMPTRRTVRDLAIAVLVALLITLAWILPAAMLLPPYQSAPLDAWMAWNLNQIGVPSWHSIKAFFRVGIWFFWPAWPFAGWAIYAWRRQSRLLHIVLPLSFVGALTLLILCDPAPENGDLLKLLAPLAIMAAFGLPAMKRGTINAIDWFSVMVLTMIAAMVWLWWIATLTGWPVQLAKNAARLLPGFQPAFGLLAFLVAALATAGWFALVYWRISRQPAVLWRAVVLSSGGLILFWVLLMTLLLPQLNYSKSYRSVAQQIAANVAPGGGCIATNVAPAQRASFAYFGGLEFAGVATARCDLLLLQDSVSLKDEREIARAFRGRQWTLAWEGRRPSDRDERFRLYRRAR
;
A
#
# COMPACT_ATOMS: atom_id res chain seq x y z
N GLN A 1 33.85 1.97 -21.85
CA GLN A 1 32.71 2.41 -21.00
C GLN A 1 31.46 2.18 -21.83
N PRO A 2 30.34 1.71 -21.27
CA PRO A 2 29.10 1.57 -22.05
C PRO A 2 28.69 2.93 -22.63
N GLU A 3 28.03 2.91 -23.78
CA GLU A 3 27.42 4.13 -24.35
C GLU A 3 26.47 4.77 -23.32
N PRO A 4 26.37 6.11 -23.25
CA PRO A 4 25.57 6.80 -22.24
C PRO A 4 24.11 6.32 -22.20
N ASP A 5 23.52 6.03 -23.36
CA ASP A 5 22.15 5.54 -23.47
C ASP A 5 21.99 4.12 -22.91
N ASP A 6 22.95 3.23 -23.17
CA ASP A 6 22.92 1.85 -22.65
C ASP A 6 23.13 1.83 -21.13
N TYR A 7 23.96 2.74 -20.62
CA TYR A 7 24.11 2.94 -19.18
C TYR A 7 22.82 3.46 -18.54
N GLY A 8 22.17 4.44 -19.17
CA GLY A 8 20.87 4.97 -18.73
C GLY A 8 19.78 3.90 -18.70
N ARG A 9 19.67 3.09 -19.77
CA ARG A 9 18.74 1.96 -19.84
C ARG A 9 18.99 0.93 -18.75
N THR A 10 20.26 0.57 -18.53
CA THR A 10 20.67 -0.35 -17.47
C THR A 10 20.24 0.14 -16.08
N LEU A 11 20.38 1.44 -15.80
CA LEU A 11 19.93 2.04 -14.53
C LEU A 11 18.41 2.08 -14.41
N ALA A 12 17.70 2.37 -15.51
CA ALA A 12 16.24 2.36 -15.54
C ALA A 12 15.68 0.97 -15.26
N ASP A 13 16.22 -0.07 -15.91
CA ASP A 13 15.85 -1.47 -15.65
C ASP A 13 16.14 -1.85 -14.20
N THR A 14 17.28 -1.42 -13.67
CA THR A 14 17.64 -1.64 -12.27
C THR A 14 16.64 -0.99 -11.32
N ALA A 15 16.26 0.26 -11.54
CA ALA A 15 15.28 0.97 -10.71
C ALA A 15 13.91 0.29 -10.76
N LEU A 16 13.46 -0.17 -11.94
CA LEU A 16 12.22 -0.91 -12.10
C LEU A 16 12.24 -2.23 -11.32
N LEU A 17 13.32 -3.02 -11.44
CA LEU A 17 13.46 -4.28 -10.71
C LEU A 17 13.51 -4.07 -9.20
N ILE A 18 14.17 -3.02 -8.71
CA ILE A 18 14.17 -2.68 -7.28
C ILE A 18 12.76 -2.33 -6.82
N TYR A 19 12.05 -1.51 -7.59
CA TYR A 19 10.68 -1.11 -7.30
C TYR A 19 9.75 -2.34 -7.22
N LEU A 20 9.82 -3.25 -8.20
CA LEU A 20 9.07 -4.51 -8.21
C LEU A 20 9.47 -5.45 -7.06
N GLY A 21 10.74 -5.42 -6.66
CA GLY A 21 11.26 -6.21 -5.55
C GLY A 21 10.89 -5.67 -4.17
N CYS A 22 10.18 -4.54 -4.05
CA CYS A 22 9.81 -3.99 -2.76
C CYS A 22 8.60 -4.71 -2.14
N LEU A 23 8.76 -5.22 -0.91
CA LEU A 23 7.70 -5.97 -0.22
C LEU A 23 6.41 -5.16 -0.04
N GLY A 24 6.53 -3.86 0.24
CA GLY A 24 5.39 -2.98 0.45
C GLY A 24 4.51 -2.77 -0.79
N LEU A 25 5.07 -3.00 -1.98
CA LEU A 25 4.34 -2.88 -3.24
C LEU A 25 3.38 -4.05 -3.45
N LEU A 26 3.75 -5.27 -3.01
CA LEU A 26 3.06 -6.51 -3.40
C LEU A 26 1.55 -6.45 -3.17
N LEU A 27 1.14 -6.23 -1.93
CA LEU A 27 -0.27 -6.21 -1.57
C LEU A 27 -0.98 -5.00 -2.18
N HIS A 28 -0.46 -3.79 -1.92
CA HIS A 28 -1.14 -2.57 -2.33
C HIS A 28 -1.30 -2.44 -3.85
N SER A 29 -0.35 -2.93 -4.65
CA SER A 29 -0.46 -2.90 -6.12
C SER A 29 -1.52 -3.84 -6.70
N HIS A 30 -2.01 -4.79 -5.90
CA HIS A 30 -3.03 -5.77 -6.30
C HIS A 30 -4.38 -5.54 -5.58
N GLU A 31 -4.51 -4.44 -4.83
CA GLU A 31 -5.75 -4.02 -4.20
C GLU A 31 -6.30 -2.76 -4.88
N THR A 32 -7.63 -2.62 -4.93
CA THR A 32 -8.32 -1.45 -5.49
C THR A 32 -8.30 -0.28 -4.52
N LEU A 33 -7.11 0.28 -4.27
CA LEU A 33 -6.89 1.35 -3.30
C LEU A 33 -6.50 2.68 -3.95
N ALA A 34 -6.93 3.78 -3.34
CA ALA A 34 -6.51 5.12 -3.73
C ALA A 34 -4.98 5.35 -3.53
N VAL A 35 -4.37 4.70 -2.53
CA VAL A 35 -2.92 4.81 -2.28
C VAL A 35 -2.07 4.27 -3.44
N THR A 36 -2.59 3.29 -4.17
CA THR A 36 -1.89 2.68 -5.31
C THR A 36 -1.80 3.66 -6.47
N LEU A 37 -2.92 4.33 -6.79
CA LEU A 37 -2.95 5.42 -7.75
C LEU A 37 -2.05 6.59 -7.30
N GLN A 38 -2.06 6.91 -6.00
CA GLN A 38 -1.18 7.95 -5.44
C GLN A 38 0.30 7.62 -5.68
N GLY A 39 0.72 6.37 -5.46
CA GLY A 39 2.09 5.92 -5.76
C GLY A 39 2.47 6.11 -7.22
N ALA A 40 1.59 5.74 -8.16
CA ALA A 40 1.82 5.91 -9.59
C ALA A 40 1.90 7.38 -10.01
N LEU A 41 1.00 8.22 -9.49
CA LEU A 41 1.01 9.67 -9.74
C LEU A 41 2.26 10.35 -9.16
N LEU A 42 2.76 9.87 -8.02
CA LEU A 42 3.99 10.38 -7.43
C LEU A 42 5.22 9.99 -8.26
N ALA A 43 5.27 8.76 -8.80
CA ALA A 43 6.31 8.36 -9.75
C ALA A 43 6.27 9.25 -11.02
N TYR A 44 5.07 9.56 -11.53
CA TYR A 44 4.91 10.49 -12.64
C TYR A 44 5.33 11.93 -12.29
N PHE A 45 4.96 12.42 -11.11
CA PHE A 45 5.43 13.72 -10.60
C PHE A 45 6.96 13.76 -10.53
N LEU A 46 7.60 12.73 -9.97
CA LEU A 46 9.05 12.64 -9.87
C LEU A 46 9.72 12.68 -11.25
N TYR A 47 9.20 11.92 -12.21
CA TYR A 47 9.67 11.99 -13.60
C TYR A 47 9.55 13.41 -14.17
N ARG A 48 8.42 14.08 -13.98
CA ARG A 48 8.22 15.46 -14.46
C ARG A 48 9.09 16.48 -13.74
N ALA A 49 9.36 16.28 -12.44
CA ALA A 49 10.27 17.10 -11.68
C ALA A 49 11.72 16.99 -12.21
N VAL A 50 12.18 15.77 -12.51
CA VAL A 50 13.50 15.56 -13.15
C VAL A 50 13.56 16.30 -14.48
N ARG A 51 12.57 16.08 -15.37
CA ARG A 51 12.52 16.73 -16.69
C ARG A 51 12.43 18.25 -16.60
N TYR A 52 11.75 18.77 -15.60
CA TYR A 52 11.66 20.21 -15.34
C TYR A 52 13.00 20.79 -14.89
N VAL A 53 13.75 20.09 -14.03
CA VAL A 53 15.08 20.56 -13.59
C VAL A 53 16.08 20.54 -14.76
N GLU A 54 16.06 19.51 -15.60
CA GLU A 54 16.91 19.42 -16.80
C GLU A 54 16.52 20.46 -17.86
N THR A 55 15.22 20.56 -18.13
CA THR A 55 14.65 21.40 -19.19
C THR A 55 13.46 22.21 -18.66
N PRO A 56 13.70 23.33 -17.98
CA PRO A 56 12.61 24.12 -17.42
C PRO A 56 11.75 24.68 -18.54
N ASN A 57 10.47 24.31 -18.63
CA ASN A 57 9.56 24.85 -19.63
C ASN A 57 8.12 24.82 -19.11
N LEU A 58 7.26 25.64 -19.71
CA LEU A 58 5.86 25.76 -19.30
C LEU A 58 5.07 24.44 -19.47
N ARG A 59 5.47 23.60 -20.43
CA ARG A 59 4.87 22.27 -20.62
C ARG A 59 5.14 21.37 -19.41
N ASN A 60 6.38 21.29 -18.96
CA ASN A 60 6.78 20.51 -17.78
C ASN A 60 6.11 21.07 -16.52
N ALA A 61 6.02 22.39 -16.38
CA ALA A 61 5.28 23.03 -15.30
C ALA A 61 3.79 22.64 -15.30
N GLY A 62 3.12 22.70 -16.45
CA GLY A 62 1.73 22.26 -16.60
C GLY A 62 1.55 20.77 -16.28
N LEU A 63 2.46 19.90 -16.75
CA LEU A 63 2.41 18.46 -16.48
C LEU A 63 2.67 18.12 -15.00
N ILE A 64 3.53 18.89 -14.31
CA ILE A 64 3.67 18.84 -12.86
C ILE A 64 2.33 19.21 -12.21
N GLY A 65 1.69 20.29 -12.67
CA GLY A 65 0.37 20.71 -12.19
C GLY A 65 -0.72 19.66 -12.36
N ILE A 66 -0.72 18.95 -13.49
CA ILE A 66 -1.64 17.81 -13.71
C ILE A 66 -1.39 16.71 -12.68
N ALA A 67 -0.12 16.35 -12.44
CA ALA A 67 0.22 15.34 -11.43
C ALA A 67 -0.22 15.76 -10.02
N LEU A 68 0.02 17.03 -9.65
CA LEU A 68 -0.38 17.59 -8.36
C LEU A 68 -1.90 17.62 -8.20
N GLY A 69 -2.65 18.06 -9.20
CA GLY A 69 -4.13 18.06 -9.18
C GLY A 69 -4.74 16.67 -9.18
N ALA A 70 -4.12 15.69 -9.85
CA ALA A 70 -4.57 14.31 -9.74
C ALA A 70 -4.28 13.73 -8.34
N LEU A 71 -3.14 14.09 -7.74
CA LEU A 71 -2.80 13.70 -6.37
C LEU A 71 -3.77 14.31 -5.34
N THR A 72 -4.17 15.58 -5.48
CA THR A 72 -5.17 16.23 -4.60
C THR A 72 -6.49 15.48 -4.63
N LEU A 73 -6.98 15.12 -5.82
CA LEU A 73 -8.22 14.36 -6.00
C LEU A 73 -8.12 12.91 -5.54
N THR A 74 -6.91 12.34 -5.49
CA THR A 74 -6.70 10.95 -5.07
C THR A 74 -6.71 10.80 -3.55
N ARG A 75 -5.86 11.57 -2.82
CA ARG A 75 -5.73 11.47 -1.35
C ARG A 75 -5.47 12.81 -0.66
N GLY A 76 -6.05 13.90 -1.16
CA GLY A 76 -5.99 15.19 -0.48
C GLY A 76 -4.76 16.03 -0.81
N TRP A 77 -4.73 17.26 -0.29
CA TRP A 77 -3.85 18.32 -0.76
C TRP A 77 -2.47 18.37 -0.10
N LEU A 78 -2.28 17.67 1.02
CA LEU A 78 -1.05 17.70 1.80
C LEU A 78 0.18 17.27 1.00
N ALA A 79 0.14 16.07 0.40
CA ALA A 79 1.26 15.56 -0.38
C ALA A 79 1.62 16.46 -1.58
N PRO A 80 0.65 16.95 -2.39
CA PRO A 80 0.91 17.97 -3.41
C PRO A 80 1.61 19.24 -2.90
N CYS A 81 1.17 19.79 -1.77
CA CYS A 81 1.79 20.96 -1.16
C CYS A 81 3.23 20.67 -0.71
N THR A 82 3.45 19.54 -0.03
CA THR A 82 4.78 19.08 0.39
C THR A 82 5.72 18.89 -0.80
N LEU A 83 5.25 18.27 -1.88
CA LEU A 83 6.03 18.03 -3.10
C LEU A 83 6.39 19.33 -3.83
N THR A 84 5.46 20.28 -3.89
CA THR A 84 5.68 21.61 -4.49
C THR A 84 6.73 22.39 -3.70
N LEU A 85 6.62 22.39 -2.37
CA LEU A 85 7.60 23.02 -1.48
C LEU A 85 8.97 22.34 -1.60
N ALA A 86 9.02 21.02 -1.61
CA ALA A 86 10.24 20.26 -1.77
C ALA A 86 10.94 20.56 -3.11
N LEU A 87 10.18 20.66 -4.21
CA LEU A 87 10.73 21.02 -5.52
C LEU A 87 11.24 22.47 -5.53
N LEU A 88 10.52 23.41 -4.89
CA LEU A 88 10.98 24.78 -4.74
C LEU A 88 12.31 24.84 -3.96
N LEU A 89 12.40 24.18 -2.80
CA LEU A 89 13.62 24.13 -1.98
C LEU A 89 14.77 23.44 -2.71
N CYS A 90 14.50 22.32 -3.39
CA CYS A 90 15.47 21.62 -4.22
C CYS A 90 16.00 22.52 -5.35
N SER A 91 15.13 23.28 -6.01
CA SER A 91 15.54 24.22 -7.08
C SER A 91 16.44 25.34 -6.57
N ARG A 92 16.28 25.77 -5.31
CA ARG A 92 17.17 26.75 -4.66
C ARG A 92 18.52 26.14 -4.35
N PHE A 93 18.54 24.93 -3.82
CA PHE A 93 19.77 24.20 -3.57
C PHE A 93 20.56 23.91 -4.86
N LEU A 94 19.87 23.61 -5.96
CA LEU A 94 20.46 23.43 -7.30
C LEU A 94 20.80 24.76 -8.01
N ALA A 95 20.66 25.92 -7.34
CA ALA A 95 20.95 27.25 -7.87
C ALA A 95 20.20 27.61 -9.18
N MET A 96 18.99 27.07 -9.37
CA MET A 96 18.15 27.41 -10.52
C MET A 96 17.64 28.86 -10.42
N PRO A 97 17.31 29.53 -11.55
CA PRO A 97 16.77 30.88 -11.54
C PRO A 97 15.45 31.00 -10.75
N THR A 98 15.46 31.78 -9.67
CA THR A 98 14.33 31.89 -8.72
C THR A 98 13.07 32.42 -9.37
N ARG A 99 13.15 33.55 -10.10
CA ARG A 99 11.99 34.19 -10.73
C ARG A 99 11.26 33.24 -11.70
N ARG A 100 12.02 32.53 -12.53
CA ARG A 100 11.48 31.52 -13.46
C ARG A 100 10.83 30.38 -12.69
N THR A 101 11.52 29.86 -11.67
CA THR A 101 11.00 28.71 -10.91
C THR A 101 9.71 29.03 -10.18
N VAL A 102 9.62 30.20 -9.54
CA VAL A 102 8.41 30.63 -8.85
C VAL A 102 7.25 30.81 -9.84
N ARG A 103 7.49 31.43 -11.00
CA ARG A 103 6.48 31.55 -12.05
C ARG A 103 5.99 30.18 -12.54
N ASP A 104 6.91 29.29 -12.88
CA ASP A 104 6.58 27.98 -13.45
C ASP A 104 5.86 27.11 -12.40
N LEU A 105 6.26 27.14 -11.12
CA LEU A 105 5.53 26.47 -10.04
C LEU A 105 4.18 27.10 -9.74
N ALA A 106 4.03 28.43 -9.86
CA ALA A 106 2.72 29.07 -9.73
C ALA A 106 1.75 28.60 -10.83
N ILE A 107 2.25 28.39 -12.05
CA ILE A 107 1.45 27.79 -13.14
C ILE A 107 1.10 26.34 -12.82
N ALA A 108 2.04 25.56 -12.29
CA ALA A 108 1.76 24.18 -11.85
C ALA A 108 0.66 24.15 -10.77
N VAL A 109 0.74 25.03 -9.77
CA VAL A 109 -0.27 25.17 -8.73
C VAL A 109 -1.61 25.61 -9.32
N LEU A 110 -1.63 26.56 -10.26
CA LEU A 110 -2.86 26.98 -10.95
C LEU A 110 -3.52 25.82 -11.68
N VAL A 111 -2.76 25.03 -12.44
CA VAL A 111 -3.29 23.83 -13.13
C VAL A 111 -3.83 22.80 -12.12
N ALA A 112 -3.11 22.56 -11.03
CA ALA A 112 -3.56 21.66 -9.97
C ALA A 112 -4.87 22.14 -9.33
N LEU A 113 -4.99 23.46 -9.07
CA LEU A 113 -6.19 24.08 -8.53
C LEU A 113 -7.37 23.93 -9.49
N LEU A 114 -7.19 24.20 -10.79
CA LEU A 114 -8.24 24.04 -11.79
C LEU A 114 -8.78 22.60 -11.85
N ILE A 115 -7.90 21.61 -11.77
CA ILE A 115 -8.28 20.19 -11.71
C ILE A 115 -9.04 19.89 -10.40
N THR A 116 -8.56 20.41 -9.27
CA THR A 116 -9.20 20.19 -7.97
C THR A 116 -10.59 20.83 -7.90
N LEU A 117 -10.74 22.03 -8.49
CA LEU A 117 -12.01 22.75 -8.56
C LEU A 117 -13.08 22.00 -9.34
N ALA A 118 -12.71 21.12 -10.28
CA ALA A 118 -13.65 20.27 -11.00
C ALA A 118 -14.45 19.35 -10.06
N TRP A 119 -13.91 19.02 -8.88
CA TRP A 119 -14.63 18.29 -7.83
C TRP A 119 -15.20 19.21 -6.74
N ILE A 120 -14.43 20.20 -6.28
CA ILE A 120 -14.86 21.09 -5.18
C ILE A 120 -16.11 21.89 -5.55
N LEU A 121 -16.19 22.43 -6.78
CA LEU A 121 -17.33 23.27 -7.19
C LEU A 121 -18.64 22.48 -7.19
N PRO A 122 -18.75 21.29 -7.85
CA PRO A 122 -19.90 20.43 -7.69
C PRO A 122 -20.20 20.05 -6.24
N ALA A 123 -19.19 19.65 -5.47
CA ALA A 123 -19.39 19.21 -4.09
C ALA A 123 -19.93 20.32 -3.17
N ALA A 124 -19.61 21.58 -3.46
CA ALA A 124 -20.08 22.74 -2.70
C ALA A 124 -21.40 23.32 -3.21
N MET A 125 -21.68 23.25 -4.52
CA MET A 125 -22.78 23.98 -5.16
C MET A 125 -23.94 23.09 -5.62
N LEU A 126 -23.68 21.83 -6.01
CA LEU A 126 -24.67 20.92 -6.58
C LEU A 126 -25.16 19.95 -5.49
N LEU A 127 -26.12 20.42 -4.69
CA LEU A 127 -26.89 19.69 -3.65
C LEU A 127 -26.04 18.81 -2.71
N PRO A 128 -25.90 19.15 -1.41
CA PRO A 128 -25.11 18.37 -0.47
C PRO A 128 -25.55 16.89 -0.50
N PRO A 129 -24.70 15.96 -0.98
CA PRO A 129 -25.11 14.57 -1.07
C PRO A 129 -25.50 14.10 0.32
N TYR A 130 -26.72 13.56 0.47
CA TYR A 130 -27.26 13.07 1.73
C TYR A 130 -27.33 14.12 2.87
N GLN A 131 -27.51 15.41 2.55
CA GLN A 131 -27.48 16.51 3.54
C GLN A 131 -26.15 16.62 4.31
N SER A 132 -25.07 16.06 3.76
CA SER A 132 -23.73 16.13 4.36
C SER A 132 -22.92 17.31 3.83
N ALA A 133 -21.92 17.75 4.60
CA ALA A 133 -20.91 18.71 4.16
C ALA A 133 -19.62 17.95 3.76
N PRO A 134 -19.54 17.40 2.53
CA PRO A 134 -18.40 16.56 2.11
C PRO A 134 -17.08 17.33 2.11
N LEU A 135 -17.12 18.64 1.83
CA LEU A 135 -15.93 19.49 1.83
C LEU A 135 -15.36 19.66 3.25
N ASP A 136 -16.21 19.88 4.25
CA ASP A 136 -15.79 20.01 5.65
C ASP A 136 -15.21 18.70 6.17
N ALA A 137 -15.85 17.57 5.84
CA ALA A 137 -15.34 16.25 6.19
C ALA A 137 -14.00 15.95 5.51
N TRP A 138 -13.86 16.29 4.22
CA TRP A 138 -12.60 16.14 3.48
C TRP A 138 -11.51 17.04 4.06
N MET A 139 -11.82 18.30 4.39
CA MET A 139 -10.86 19.22 5.00
C MET A 139 -10.45 18.75 6.39
N ALA A 140 -11.40 18.32 7.22
CA ALA A 140 -11.13 17.75 8.54
C ALA A 140 -10.25 16.49 8.44
N TRP A 141 -10.51 15.61 7.46
CA TRP A 141 -9.66 14.45 7.20
C TRP A 141 -8.24 14.85 6.83
N ASN A 142 -8.04 15.84 5.94
CA ASN A 142 -6.71 16.35 5.61
C ASN A 142 -6.02 16.96 6.83
N LEU A 143 -6.71 17.79 7.62
CA LEU A 143 -6.11 18.43 8.79
C LEU A 143 -5.72 17.43 9.88
N ASN A 144 -6.47 16.34 10.04
CA ASN A 144 -6.16 15.27 10.99
C ASN A 144 -4.93 14.44 10.60
N GLN A 145 -4.40 14.59 9.39
CA GLN A 145 -3.21 13.92 8.90
C GLN A 145 -1.92 14.72 9.19
N ILE A 146 -2.04 15.87 9.87
CA ILE A 146 -0.91 16.68 10.33
C ILE A 146 -1.02 16.92 11.82
N GLY A 147 0.06 16.62 12.52
CA GLY A 147 0.28 16.92 13.92
C GLY A 147 1.78 17.01 14.22
N VAL A 148 2.10 16.96 15.51
CA VAL A 148 3.50 16.93 15.97
C VAL A 148 4.01 15.50 15.89
N PRO A 149 5.25 15.27 15.38
CA PRO A 149 5.84 13.94 15.36
C PRO A 149 5.80 13.26 16.73
N SER A 150 5.11 12.13 16.80
CA SER A 150 4.97 11.36 18.02
C SER A 150 5.91 10.15 18.02
N TRP A 151 6.25 9.65 19.21
CA TRP A 151 7.00 8.39 19.32
C TRP A 151 6.25 7.22 18.66
N HIS A 152 4.92 7.26 18.68
CA HIS A 152 4.09 6.27 18.00
C HIS A 152 4.32 6.30 16.48
N SER A 153 4.24 7.47 15.85
CA SER A 153 4.43 7.64 14.40
C SER A 153 5.84 7.23 13.97
N ILE A 154 6.87 7.61 14.74
CA ILE A 154 8.27 7.22 14.48
C ILE A 154 8.42 5.69 14.56
N LYS A 155 7.92 5.08 15.64
CA LYS A 155 8.01 3.62 15.83
C LYS A 155 7.24 2.87 14.74
N ALA A 156 6.07 3.36 14.34
CA ALA A 156 5.28 2.79 13.26
C ALA A 156 6.04 2.87 11.92
N PHE A 157 6.60 4.04 11.60
CA PHE A 157 7.38 4.26 10.39
C PHE A 157 8.56 3.28 10.28
N PHE A 158 9.38 3.13 11.32
CA PHE A 158 10.53 2.22 11.24
C PHE A 158 10.12 0.74 11.30
N ARG A 159 9.12 0.39 12.12
CA ARG A 159 8.62 -0.99 12.22
C ARG A 159 8.14 -1.52 10.87
N VAL A 160 7.40 -0.70 10.12
CA VAL A 160 6.83 -1.09 8.82
C VAL A 160 7.82 -0.78 7.70
N GLY A 161 8.38 0.43 7.67
CA GLY A 161 9.25 0.96 6.61
C GLY A 161 10.49 0.13 6.32
N ILE A 162 11.14 -0.46 7.34
CA ILE A 162 12.33 -1.31 7.15
C ILE A 162 12.03 -2.48 6.20
N TRP A 163 10.85 -3.09 6.34
CA TRP A 163 10.41 -4.20 5.51
C TRP A 163 9.71 -3.70 4.24
N PHE A 164 8.92 -2.64 4.35
CA PHE A 164 8.18 -2.05 3.24
C PHE A 164 9.09 -1.65 2.08
N PHE A 165 10.21 -1.00 2.42
CA PHE A 165 11.21 -0.52 1.46
C PHE A 165 12.33 -1.52 1.19
N TRP A 166 12.28 -2.72 1.76
CA TRP A 166 13.26 -3.75 1.45
C TRP A 166 13.03 -4.25 0.02
N PRO A 167 14.06 -4.33 -0.86
CA PRO A 167 15.49 -4.12 -0.59
C PRO A 167 16.02 -2.73 -1.02
N ALA A 168 15.18 -1.76 -1.36
CA ALA A 168 15.59 -0.45 -1.85
C ALA A 168 16.36 0.39 -0.82
N TRP A 169 15.93 0.42 0.44
CA TRP A 169 16.49 1.37 1.43
C TRP A 169 17.98 1.20 1.75
N PRO A 170 18.57 -0.02 1.86
CA PRO A 170 20.01 -0.18 2.10
C PRO A 170 20.83 0.36 0.93
N PHE A 171 20.39 0.09 -0.30
CA PHE A 171 21.06 0.57 -1.52
C PHE A 171 20.93 2.08 -1.68
N ALA A 172 19.76 2.65 -1.36
CA ALA A 172 19.55 4.09 -1.35
C ALA A 172 20.43 4.78 -0.30
N GLY A 173 20.54 4.20 0.91
CA GLY A 173 21.44 4.68 1.96
C GLY A 173 22.91 4.63 1.52
N TRP A 174 23.31 3.55 0.85
CA TRP A 174 24.65 3.44 0.28
C TRP A 174 24.91 4.48 -0.82
N ALA A 175 23.92 4.77 -1.67
CA ALA A 175 24.04 5.82 -2.69
C ALA A 175 24.35 7.18 -2.04
N ILE A 176 23.62 7.56 -0.99
CA ILE A 176 23.87 8.81 -0.26
C ILE A 176 25.31 8.84 0.28
N TYR A 177 25.79 7.74 0.85
CA TYR A 177 27.15 7.63 1.36
C TYR A 177 28.22 7.71 0.25
N ALA A 178 28.04 6.96 -0.83
CA ALA A 178 28.99 6.90 -1.95
C ALA A 178 29.14 8.24 -2.64
N TRP A 179 28.03 8.98 -2.80
CA TRP A 179 27.98 10.26 -3.48
C TRP A 179 28.09 11.48 -2.54
N ARG A 180 28.40 11.27 -1.25
CA ARG A 180 28.43 12.32 -0.21
C ARG A 180 29.36 13.51 -0.48
N ARG A 181 30.39 13.31 -1.31
CA ARG A 181 31.35 14.36 -1.68
C ARG A 181 30.86 15.22 -2.85
N GLN A 182 29.80 14.82 -3.54
CA GLN A 182 29.26 15.51 -4.71
C GLN A 182 27.89 16.11 -4.39
N SER A 183 27.87 17.37 -3.97
CA SER A 183 26.69 17.98 -3.35
C SER A 183 25.60 18.44 -4.32
N ARG A 184 25.71 18.27 -5.64
CA ARG A 184 24.74 18.79 -6.64
C ARG A 184 24.32 17.79 -7.72
N LEU A 185 24.46 16.50 -7.45
CA LEU A 185 24.03 15.47 -8.38
C LEU A 185 22.50 15.36 -8.41
N LEU A 186 21.89 15.68 -9.54
CA LEU A 186 20.44 15.65 -9.73
C LEU A 186 19.81 14.32 -9.31
N HIS A 187 20.45 13.20 -9.68
CA HIS A 187 19.95 11.84 -9.45
C HIS A 187 19.97 11.40 -7.97
N ILE A 188 20.65 12.13 -7.09
CA ILE A 188 20.61 11.92 -5.63
C ILE A 188 19.80 13.02 -4.95
N VAL A 189 20.11 14.28 -5.24
CA VAL A 189 19.55 15.45 -4.54
C VAL A 189 18.04 15.55 -4.69
N LEU A 190 17.51 15.35 -5.91
CA LEU A 190 16.07 15.50 -6.15
C LEU A 190 15.27 14.36 -5.50
N PRO A 191 15.55 13.07 -5.72
CA PRO A 191 14.88 11.99 -4.98
C PRO A 191 15.03 12.11 -3.46
N LEU A 192 16.21 12.49 -2.96
CA LEU A 192 16.45 12.67 -1.53
C LEU A 192 15.60 13.80 -0.95
N SER A 193 15.43 14.92 -1.66
CA SER A 193 14.59 16.04 -1.23
C SER A 193 13.13 15.61 -1.06
N PHE A 194 12.61 14.79 -1.98
CA PHE A 194 11.25 14.26 -1.89
C PHE A 194 11.12 13.19 -0.80
N VAL A 195 12.09 12.28 -0.67
CA VAL A 195 12.09 11.30 0.43
C VAL A 195 12.09 12.01 1.78
N GLY A 196 12.94 13.02 1.97
CA GLY A 196 13.00 13.79 3.21
C GLY A 196 11.69 14.51 3.52
N ALA A 197 11.13 15.23 2.54
CA ALA A 197 9.89 15.99 2.73
C ALA A 197 8.68 15.08 2.99
N LEU A 198 8.54 13.97 2.24
CA LEU A 198 7.44 13.03 2.42
C LEU A 198 7.60 12.20 3.70
N THR A 199 8.83 11.86 4.10
CA THR A 199 9.07 11.21 5.39
C THR A 199 8.66 12.13 6.53
N LEU A 200 9.02 13.42 6.46
CA LEU A 200 8.59 14.40 7.46
C LEU A 200 7.05 14.48 7.52
N LEU A 201 6.38 14.52 6.37
CA LEU A 201 4.91 14.52 6.32
C LEU A 201 4.32 13.28 7.01
N ILE A 202 4.84 12.08 6.72
CA ILE A 202 4.39 10.81 7.33
C ILE A 202 4.67 10.78 8.84
N LEU A 203 5.81 11.33 9.29
CA LEU A 203 6.14 11.39 10.71
C LEU A 203 5.25 12.37 11.48
N CYS A 204 4.76 13.42 10.82
CA CYS A 204 3.80 14.36 11.38
C CYS A 204 2.38 13.81 11.42
N ASP A 205 2.05 12.71 10.74
CA ASP A 205 0.73 12.09 10.82
C ASP A 205 0.55 11.40 12.20
N PRO A 206 -0.49 11.77 13.00
CA PRO A 206 -0.79 11.11 14.25
C PRO A 206 -1.21 9.64 14.10
N ALA A 207 -1.77 9.26 12.94
CA ALA A 207 -2.31 7.93 12.67
C ALA A 207 -1.90 7.44 11.26
N PRO A 208 -0.59 7.24 11.01
CA PRO A 208 -0.07 6.94 9.68
C PRO A 208 -0.62 5.61 9.13
N GLU A 209 -1.15 5.63 7.92
CA GLU A 209 -1.58 4.41 7.23
C GLU A 209 -0.36 3.72 6.58
N ASN A 210 -0.30 2.38 6.60
CA ASN A 210 0.80 1.64 5.97
C ASN A 210 0.93 1.94 4.46
N GLY A 211 -0.19 2.20 3.78
CA GLY A 211 -0.23 2.55 2.37
C GLY A 211 0.44 3.88 2.04
N ASP A 212 0.61 4.79 3.03
CA ASP A 212 1.25 6.07 2.80
C ASP A 212 2.74 5.95 2.47
N LEU A 213 3.37 4.84 2.87
CA LEU A 213 4.75 4.53 2.57
C LEU A 213 4.99 4.34 1.06
N LEU A 214 3.97 4.04 0.25
CA LEU A 214 4.10 3.98 -1.22
C LEU A 214 4.65 5.26 -1.82
N LYS A 215 4.43 6.41 -1.15
CA LYS A 215 4.95 7.71 -1.58
C LYS A 215 6.48 7.75 -1.68
N LEU A 216 7.17 6.94 -0.86
CA LEU A 216 8.64 6.93 -0.79
C LEU A 216 9.27 5.93 -1.78
N LEU A 217 8.48 5.03 -2.36
CA LEU A 217 9.00 3.86 -3.04
C LEU A 217 9.76 4.20 -4.34
N ALA A 218 9.15 5.01 -5.20
CA ALA A 218 9.75 5.43 -6.46
C ALA A 218 11.09 6.20 -6.26
N PRO A 219 11.16 7.25 -5.42
CA PRO A 219 12.43 7.95 -5.23
C PRO A 219 13.49 7.09 -4.52
N LEU A 220 13.11 6.20 -3.59
CA LEU A 220 14.05 5.23 -3.01
C LEU A 220 14.60 4.26 -4.05
N ALA A 221 13.76 3.73 -4.95
CA ALA A 221 14.18 2.82 -6.00
C ALA A 221 15.17 3.48 -6.99
N ILE A 222 14.94 4.75 -7.35
CA ILE A 222 15.88 5.52 -8.17
C ILE A 222 17.23 5.65 -7.45
N MET A 223 17.25 6.12 -6.20
CA MET A 223 18.52 6.24 -5.45
C MET A 223 19.24 4.90 -5.32
N ALA A 224 18.49 3.83 -5.07
CA ALA A 224 19.02 2.47 -4.96
C ALA A 224 19.70 2.01 -6.26
N ALA A 225 19.12 2.33 -7.43
CA ALA A 225 19.73 2.02 -8.72
C ALA A 225 21.09 2.71 -8.93
N PHE A 226 21.24 3.96 -8.47
CA PHE A 226 22.52 4.68 -8.49
C PHE A 226 23.50 4.24 -7.38
N GLY A 227 23.02 3.54 -6.35
CA GLY A 227 23.84 2.98 -5.28
C GLY A 227 24.52 1.66 -5.66
N LEU A 228 23.88 0.85 -6.49
CA LEU A 228 24.37 -0.47 -6.89
C LEU A 228 25.76 -0.45 -7.54
N PRO A 229 26.06 0.40 -8.55
CA PRO A 229 27.38 0.43 -9.16
C PRO A 229 28.51 0.82 -8.19
N ALA A 230 28.19 1.53 -7.11
CA ALA A 230 29.16 1.99 -6.13
C ALA A 230 29.47 0.96 -5.02
N MET A 231 28.83 -0.21 -5.02
CA MET A 231 29.08 -1.26 -4.02
C MET A 231 30.13 -2.27 -4.48
N LYS A 232 30.77 -2.93 -3.50
CA LYS A 232 31.66 -4.07 -3.77
C LYS A 232 30.85 -5.22 -4.37
N ARG A 233 31.38 -5.83 -5.45
CA ARG A 233 30.75 -6.98 -6.12
C ARG A 233 30.42 -8.14 -5.17
N GLY A 234 31.25 -8.36 -4.15
CA GLY A 234 31.02 -9.41 -3.13
C GLY A 234 29.76 -9.18 -2.30
N THR A 235 29.49 -7.94 -1.86
CA THR A 235 28.29 -7.59 -1.09
C THR A 235 27.02 -7.80 -1.90
N ILE A 236 27.04 -7.36 -3.16
CA ILE A 236 25.93 -7.54 -4.08
C ILE A 236 25.64 -9.03 -4.29
N ASN A 237 26.66 -9.82 -4.64
CA ASN A 237 26.49 -11.26 -4.84
C ASN A 237 25.99 -11.98 -3.58
N ALA A 238 26.40 -11.57 -2.38
CA ALA A 238 25.92 -12.17 -1.14
C ALA A 238 24.41 -11.94 -0.93
N ILE A 239 23.92 -10.73 -1.23
CA ILE A 239 22.49 -10.40 -1.14
C ILE A 239 21.67 -11.21 -2.16
N ASP A 240 22.19 -11.37 -3.38
CA ASP A 240 21.57 -12.19 -4.42
C ASP A 240 21.38 -13.63 -3.96
N TRP A 241 22.46 -14.27 -3.51
CA TRP A 241 22.45 -15.68 -3.11
C TRP A 241 21.56 -15.91 -1.89
N PHE A 242 21.60 -15.01 -0.91
CA PHE A 242 20.67 -15.04 0.20
C PHE A 242 19.22 -14.99 -0.28
N SER A 243 18.90 -14.07 -1.20
CA SER A 243 17.56 -13.96 -1.77
C SER A 243 17.14 -15.24 -2.49
N VAL A 244 18.02 -15.84 -3.29
CA VAL A 244 17.73 -17.10 -4.01
C VAL A 244 17.44 -18.24 -3.04
N MET A 245 18.28 -18.42 -2.03
CA MET A 245 18.11 -19.51 -1.05
C MET A 245 16.81 -19.36 -0.28
N VAL A 246 16.55 -18.16 0.25
CA VAL A 246 15.34 -17.89 1.05
C VAL A 246 14.07 -17.99 0.21
N LEU A 247 14.04 -17.37 -0.98
CA LEU A 247 12.85 -17.37 -1.83
C LEU A 247 12.55 -18.77 -2.40
N THR A 248 13.58 -19.55 -2.73
CA THR A 248 13.40 -20.96 -3.15
C THR A 248 12.88 -21.82 -2.00
N MET A 249 13.40 -21.63 -0.79
CA MET A 249 12.91 -22.32 0.41
C MET A 249 11.45 -21.98 0.70
N ILE A 250 11.07 -20.69 0.65
CA ILE A 250 9.69 -20.25 0.82
C ILE A 250 8.78 -20.83 -0.27
N ALA A 251 9.19 -20.79 -1.53
CA ALA A 251 8.42 -21.38 -2.63
C ALA A 251 8.18 -22.88 -2.42
N ALA A 252 9.21 -23.63 -2.00
CA ALA A 252 9.08 -25.03 -1.65
C ALA A 252 8.10 -25.25 -0.48
N MET A 253 8.16 -24.42 0.56
CA MET A 253 7.21 -24.47 1.68
C MET A 253 5.78 -24.19 1.25
N VAL A 254 5.54 -23.24 0.34
CA VAL A 254 4.20 -22.95 -0.20
C VAL A 254 3.65 -24.14 -0.97
N TRP A 255 4.47 -24.77 -1.83
CA TRP A 255 4.10 -26.00 -2.51
C TRP A 255 3.78 -27.14 -1.55
N LEU A 256 4.64 -27.38 -0.55
CA LEU A 256 4.42 -28.41 0.47
C LEU A 256 3.14 -28.16 1.28
N TRP A 257 2.89 -26.90 1.65
CA TRP A 257 1.67 -26.51 2.34
C TRP A 257 0.43 -26.79 1.48
N TRP A 258 0.43 -26.36 0.22
CA TRP A 258 -0.68 -26.58 -0.69
C TRP A 258 -0.95 -28.08 -0.94
N ILE A 259 0.10 -28.88 -1.18
CA ILE A 259 -0.01 -30.35 -1.31
C ILE A 259 -0.61 -30.94 -0.04
N ALA A 260 -0.12 -30.57 1.14
CA ALA A 260 -0.62 -31.07 2.41
C ALA A 260 -2.10 -30.76 2.63
N THR A 261 -2.55 -29.57 2.22
CA THR A 261 -3.95 -29.19 2.34
C THR A 261 -4.88 -29.94 1.40
N LEU A 262 -4.41 -30.34 0.22
CA LEU A 262 -5.21 -31.07 -0.76
C LEU A 262 -5.21 -32.58 -0.54
N THR A 263 -4.06 -33.16 -0.23
CA THR A 263 -3.87 -34.62 -0.16
C THR A 263 -3.87 -35.17 1.25
N GLY A 264 -3.69 -34.31 2.26
CA GLY A 264 -3.48 -34.73 3.65
C GLY A 264 -2.04 -35.13 4.00
N TRP A 265 -1.09 -35.10 3.05
CA TRP A 265 0.31 -35.45 3.27
C TRP A 265 1.26 -34.29 2.95
N PRO A 266 2.24 -33.94 3.82
CA PRO A 266 2.56 -34.57 5.11
C PRO A 266 1.51 -34.34 6.20
N VAL A 267 1.25 -35.38 7.00
CA VAL A 267 0.15 -35.42 8.00
C VAL A 267 0.21 -34.25 8.99
N GLN A 268 1.40 -33.87 9.44
CA GLN A 268 1.55 -32.78 10.41
C GLN A 268 1.18 -31.42 9.82
N LEU A 269 1.55 -31.16 8.55
CA LEU A 269 1.18 -29.92 7.86
C LEU A 269 -0.32 -29.87 7.60
N ALA A 270 -0.94 -30.99 7.19
CA ALA A 270 -2.38 -31.07 6.99
C ALA A 270 -3.16 -30.82 8.29
N LYS A 271 -2.73 -31.40 9.41
CA LYS A 271 -3.31 -31.15 10.74
C LYS A 271 -3.20 -29.67 11.14
N ASN A 272 -2.03 -29.05 10.91
CA ASN A 272 -1.84 -27.63 11.18
C ASN A 272 -2.76 -26.76 10.31
N ALA A 273 -2.89 -27.07 9.02
CA ALA A 273 -3.78 -26.37 8.10
C ALA A 273 -5.25 -26.48 8.55
N ALA A 274 -5.73 -27.67 8.89
CA ALA A 274 -7.09 -27.89 9.39
C ALA A 274 -7.35 -27.13 10.71
N ARG A 275 -6.34 -26.98 11.57
CA ARG A 275 -6.43 -26.19 12.81
C ARG A 275 -6.50 -24.68 12.57
N LEU A 276 -5.84 -24.17 11.53
CA LEU A 276 -5.85 -22.75 11.15
C LEU A 276 -7.09 -22.37 10.33
N LEU A 277 -7.62 -23.30 9.55
CA LEU A 277 -8.72 -23.09 8.61
C LEU A 277 -9.85 -24.11 8.89
N PRO A 278 -10.54 -23.99 10.05
CA PRO A 278 -11.56 -24.96 10.43
C PRO A 278 -12.72 -24.93 9.43
N GLY A 279 -13.08 -26.11 8.89
CA GLY A 279 -14.17 -26.25 7.93
C GLY A 279 -13.84 -25.81 6.49
N PHE A 280 -12.58 -25.44 6.20
CA PHE A 280 -12.16 -25.14 4.84
C PHE A 280 -12.13 -26.39 3.97
N GLN A 281 -12.83 -26.35 2.84
CA GLN A 281 -12.85 -27.42 1.85
C GLN A 281 -11.86 -27.08 0.72
N PRO A 282 -10.75 -27.82 0.58
CA PRO A 282 -9.77 -27.54 -0.45
C PRO A 282 -10.31 -27.94 -1.82
N ALA A 283 -10.10 -27.09 -2.83
CA ALA A 283 -10.50 -27.35 -4.20
C ALA A 283 -9.30 -27.22 -5.13
N PHE A 284 -9.13 -28.18 -6.04
CA PHE A 284 -8.07 -28.14 -7.04
C PHE A 284 -8.49 -27.23 -8.21
N GLY A 285 -7.74 -26.16 -8.43
CA GLY A 285 -7.91 -25.26 -9.59
C GLY A 285 -6.85 -25.52 -10.64
N LEU A 286 -7.21 -26.12 -11.78
CA LEU A 286 -6.27 -26.47 -12.85
C LEU A 286 -5.50 -25.24 -13.36
N LEU A 287 -6.19 -24.13 -13.61
CA LEU A 287 -5.57 -22.89 -14.09
C LEU A 287 -4.56 -22.35 -13.07
N ALA A 288 -4.93 -22.28 -11.79
CA ALA A 288 -4.06 -21.81 -10.72
C ALA A 288 -2.82 -22.68 -10.59
N PHE A 289 -2.98 -24.01 -10.68
CA PHE A 289 -1.87 -24.96 -10.70
C PHE A 289 -0.93 -24.73 -11.89
N LEU A 290 -1.46 -24.60 -13.11
CA LEU A 290 -0.65 -24.38 -14.31
C LEU A 290 0.15 -23.08 -14.22
N VAL A 291 -0.47 -21.98 -13.78
CA VAL A 291 0.23 -20.70 -13.58
C VAL A 291 1.33 -20.83 -12.52
N ALA A 292 1.04 -21.47 -11.39
CA ALA A 292 2.02 -21.71 -10.33
C ALA A 292 3.20 -22.57 -10.82
N ALA A 293 2.93 -23.63 -11.58
CA ALA A 293 3.93 -24.52 -12.14
C ALA A 293 4.81 -23.80 -13.17
N LEU A 294 4.22 -23.01 -14.08
CA LEU A 294 4.95 -22.21 -15.05
C LEU A 294 5.81 -21.14 -14.38
N ALA A 295 5.30 -20.45 -13.35
CA ALA A 295 6.08 -19.49 -12.59
C ALA A 295 7.28 -20.15 -11.89
N THR A 296 7.06 -21.34 -11.31
CA THR A 296 8.12 -22.13 -10.65
C THR A 296 9.17 -22.60 -11.67
N ALA A 297 8.75 -23.05 -12.86
CA ALA A 297 9.67 -23.39 -13.95
C ALA A 297 10.47 -22.17 -14.43
N GLY A 298 9.81 -21.01 -14.57
CA GLY A 298 10.45 -19.74 -14.90
C GLY A 298 11.50 -19.32 -13.87
N TRP A 299 11.24 -19.53 -12.58
CA TRP A 299 12.21 -19.31 -11.52
C TRP A 299 13.44 -20.22 -11.67
N PHE A 300 13.24 -21.52 -11.90
CA PHE A 300 14.36 -22.44 -12.12
C PHE A 300 15.16 -22.07 -13.37
N ALA A 301 14.50 -21.66 -14.46
CA ALA A 301 15.16 -21.18 -15.66
C ALA A 301 15.98 -19.90 -15.38
N LEU A 302 15.46 -18.98 -14.57
CA LEU A 302 16.14 -17.74 -14.17
C LEU A 302 17.35 -18.01 -13.27
N VAL A 303 17.22 -18.93 -12.30
CA VAL A 303 18.34 -19.37 -11.45
C VAL A 303 19.39 -20.11 -12.27
N TYR A 304 18.98 -21.00 -13.18
CA TYR A 304 19.87 -21.70 -14.09
C TYR A 304 20.62 -20.71 -15.00
N TRP A 305 19.93 -19.73 -15.58
CA TRP A 305 20.53 -18.64 -16.35
C TRP A 305 21.58 -17.87 -15.53
N ARG A 306 21.31 -17.61 -14.24
CA ARG A 306 22.28 -16.92 -13.37
C ARG A 306 23.56 -17.73 -13.14
N ILE A 307 23.42 -19.04 -12.98
CA ILE A 307 24.52 -19.99 -12.72
C ILE A 307 25.30 -20.28 -14.02
N SER A 308 24.61 -20.25 -15.16
CA SER A 308 25.21 -20.43 -16.49
C SER A 308 25.99 -19.18 -16.95
N ARG A 309 26.96 -19.40 -17.84
CA ARG A 309 28.08 -18.51 -18.25
C ARG A 309 27.88 -16.99 -18.11
N GLN A 310 28.70 -16.37 -17.25
CA GLN A 310 28.92 -14.94 -16.94
C GLN A 310 28.42 -13.83 -17.90
N PRO A 311 27.22 -13.25 -17.70
CA PRO A 311 26.88 -11.94 -18.30
C PRO A 311 27.35 -10.75 -17.44
N ALA A 312 28.05 -9.78 -18.02
CA ALA A 312 28.68 -8.66 -17.30
C ALA A 312 27.72 -7.49 -16.95
N VAL A 313 26.47 -7.77 -16.55
CA VAL A 313 25.42 -6.72 -16.47
C VAL A 313 25.06 -6.34 -15.03
N LEU A 314 24.91 -5.03 -14.78
CA LEU A 314 24.71 -4.43 -13.44
C LEU A 314 23.36 -4.78 -12.80
N TRP A 315 22.29 -4.95 -13.59
CA TRP A 315 20.95 -5.25 -13.07
C TRP A 315 20.80 -6.68 -12.52
N ARG A 316 21.76 -7.58 -12.81
CA ARG A 316 21.72 -9.02 -12.43
C ARG A 316 21.41 -9.27 -10.96
N ALA A 317 21.87 -8.38 -10.10
CA ALA A 317 21.72 -8.54 -8.67
C ALA A 317 20.26 -8.54 -8.22
N VAL A 318 19.53 -7.57 -8.75
CA VAL A 318 18.16 -7.30 -8.32
C VAL A 318 17.17 -8.25 -9.00
N VAL A 319 17.54 -8.85 -10.14
CA VAL A 319 16.67 -9.79 -10.89
C VAL A 319 16.26 -10.99 -10.06
N LEU A 320 17.19 -11.60 -9.34
CA LEU A 320 16.90 -12.77 -8.53
C LEU A 320 15.99 -12.41 -7.36
N SER A 321 16.26 -11.28 -6.71
CA SER A 321 15.46 -10.80 -5.59
C SER A 321 14.03 -10.47 -6.03
N SER A 322 13.89 -9.65 -7.08
CA SER A 322 12.59 -9.28 -7.66
C SER A 322 11.86 -10.48 -8.27
N GLY A 323 12.54 -11.31 -9.06
CA GLY A 323 11.96 -12.52 -9.67
C GLY A 323 11.48 -13.54 -8.64
N GLY A 324 12.23 -13.74 -7.55
CA GLY A 324 11.82 -14.65 -6.49
C GLY A 324 10.65 -14.09 -5.68
N LEU A 325 10.56 -12.76 -5.53
CA LEU A 325 9.41 -12.12 -4.92
C LEU A 325 8.16 -12.21 -5.79
N ILE A 326 8.30 -12.04 -7.11
CA ILE A 326 7.23 -12.26 -8.09
C ILE A 326 6.76 -13.72 -8.03
N LEU A 327 7.69 -14.69 -8.01
CA LEU A 327 7.35 -16.11 -7.81
C LEU A 327 6.54 -16.31 -6.53
N PHE A 328 7.06 -15.81 -5.40
CA PHE A 328 6.39 -15.94 -4.11
C PHE A 328 4.97 -15.39 -4.16
N TRP A 329 4.80 -14.19 -4.72
CA TRP A 329 3.49 -13.56 -4.86
C TRP A 329 2.55 -14.35 -5.77
N VAL A 330 3.03 -14.83 -6.92
CA VAL A 330 2.25 -15.68 -7.83
C VAL A 330 1.81 -16.96 -7.14
N LEU A 331 2.69 -17.65 -6.42
CA LEU A 331 2.34 -18.86 -5.67
C LEU A 331 1.31 -18.57 -4.57
N LEU A 332 1.44 -17.44 -3.86
CA LEU A 332 0.48 -17.00 -2.85
C LEU A 332 -0.91 -16.73 -3.47
N MET A 333 -0.95 -16.01 -4.59
CA MET A 333 -2.19 -15.61 -5.29
C MET A 333 -2.80 -16.70 -6.16
N THR A 334 -2.14 -17.85 -6.31
CA THR A 334 -2.67 -19.01 -7.04
C THR A 334 -3.00 -20.15 -6.08
N LEU A 335 -1.99 -20.69 -5.42
CA LEU A 335 -2.13 -21.88 -4.57
C LEU A 335 -2.79 -21.57 -3.23
N LEU A 336 -2.45 -20.44 -2.60
CA LEU A 336 -2.93 -20.09 -1.26
C LEU A 336 -4.13 -19.14 -1.26
N LEU A 337 -4.49 -18.55 -2.41
CA LEU A 337 -5.58 -17.57 -2.50
C LEU A 337 -6.92 -18.11 -1.94
N PRO A 338 -7.36 -19.35 -2.22
CA PRO A 338 -8.61 -19.86 -1.64
C PRO A 338 -8.60 -19.89 -0.10
N GLN A 339 -7.47 -20.27 0.49
CA GLN A 339 -7.28 -20.34 1.94
C GLN A 339 -7.23 -18.93 2.56
N LEU A 340 -6.53 -18.01 1.90
CA LEU A 340 -6.49 -16.60 2.29
C LEU A 340 -7.88 -15.98 2.24
N ASN A 341 -8.65 -16.22 1.17
CA ASN A 341 -10.03 -15.77 1.03
C ASN A 341 -10.92 -16.33 2.13
N TYR A 342 -10.82 -17.62 2.43
CA TYR A 342 -11.60 -18.23 3.51
C TYR A 342 -11.29 -17.62 4.88
N SER A 343 -10.00 -17.40 5.19
CA SER A 343 -9.59 -16.87 6.50
C SER A 343 -9.88 -15.38 6.68
N LYS A 344 -9.83 -14.58 5.61
CA LYS A 344 -9.95 -13.11 5.69
C LYS A 344 -11.36 -12.61 5.38
N SER A 345 -12.12 -13.30 4.54
CA SER A 345 -13.42 -12.81 4.05
C SER A 345 -14.44 -12.68 5.17
N TYR A 346 -15.17 -11.57 5.13
CA TYR A 346 -16.33 -11.32 5.99
C TYR A 346 -17.64 -11.84 5.41
N ARG A 347 -17.62 -12.53 4.25
CA ARG A 347 -18.82 -12.99 3.54
C ARG A 347 -19.74 -13.85 4.41
N SER A 348 -19.19 -14.87 5.07
CA SER A 348 -19.98 -15.79 5.90
C SER A 348 -20.65 -15.07 7.08
N VAL A 349 -19.91 -14.19 7.75
CA VAL A 349 -20.39 -13.36 8.86
C VAL A 349 -21.48 -12.41 8.37
N ALA A 350 -21.27 -11.74 7.23
CA ALA A 350 -22.25 -10.83 6.63
C ALA A 350 -23.59 -11.55 6.32
N GLN A 351 -23.53 -12.74 5.74
CA GLN A 351 -24.70 -13.54 5.40
C GLN A 351 -25.44 -14.03 6.66
N GLN A 352 -24.71 -14.42 7.70
CA GLN A 352 -25.30 -14.79 8.99
C GLN A 352 -26.03 -13.60 9.64
N ILE A 353 -25.43 -12.41 9.62
CA ILE A 353 -26.08 -11.19 10.13
C ILE A 353 -27.33 -10.89 9.30
N ALA A 354 -27.23 -10.91 7.97
CA ALA A 354 -28.34 -10.62 7.06
C ALA A 354 -29.54 -11.57 7.30
N ALA A 355 -29.29 -12.85 7.60
CA ALA A 355 -30.35 -13.81 7.94
C ALA A 355 -31.10 -13.48 9.25
N ASN A 356 -30.51 -12.67 10.13
CA ASN A 356 -31.09 -12.24 11.40
C ASN A 356 -31.68 -10.81 11.37
N VAL A 357 -31.62 -10.15 10.21
CA VAL A 357 -32.22 -8.84 9.93
C VAL A 357 -33.51 -9.06 9.14
N ALA A 358 -34.58 -8.36 9.49
CA ALA A 358 -35.86 -8.48 8.79
C ALA A 358 -35.74 -8.01 7.32
N PRO A 359 -36.49 -8.62 6.37
CA PRO A 359 -36.53 -8.17 4.99
C PRO A 359 -36.93 -6.70 4.90
N GLY A 360 -36.15 -5.88 4.17
CA GLY A 360 -36.31 -4.42 4.14
C GLY A 360 -35.38 -3.65 5.09
N GLY A 361 -34.43 -4.36 5.74
CA GLY A 361 -33.16 -3.81 6.23
C GLY A 361 -33.23 -2.47 6.95
N GLY A 362 -33.67 -2.46 8.21
CA GLY A 362 -33.62 -1.25 9.02
C GLY A 362 -32.18 -0.78 9.29
N CYS A 363 -32.02 0.52 9.58
CA CYS A 363 -30.73 1.09 9.92
C CYS A 363 -29.98 0.30 11.01
N ILE A 364 -28.68 0.04 10.79
CA ILE A 364 -27.77 -0.56 11.77
C ILE A 364 -26.79 0.49 12.31
N ALA A 365 -26.89 0.80 13.61
CA ALA A 365 -25.84 1.54 14.33
C ALA A 365 -24.66 0.62 14.61
N THR A 366 -23.42 1.13 14.61
CA THR A 366 -22.25 0.26 14.78
C THR A 366 -20.97 0.99 15.23
N ASN A 367 -20.06 0.26 15.88
CA ASN A 367 -18.67 0.66 16.14
C ASN A 367 -17.66 0.01 15.17
N VAL A 368 -18.13 -0.81 14.22
CA VAL A 368 -17.32 -1.57 13.26
C VAL A 368 -16.55 -0.61 12.34
N ALA A 369 -15.30 -0.95 12.03
CA ALA A 369 -14.45 -0.12 11.19
C ALA A 369 -15.00 0.04 9.75
N PRO A 370 -14.73 1.17 9.06
CA PRO A 370 -15.26 1.44 7.72
C PRO A 370 -15.05 0.31 6.68
N ALA A 371 -13.88 -0.32 6.65
CA ALA A 371 -13.57 -1.39 5.70
C ALA A 371 -14.44 -2.65 5.91
N GLN A 372 -14.73 -2.99 7.17
CA GLN A 372 -15.59 -4.11 7.52
C GLN A 372 -17.06 -3.78 7.24
N ARG A 373 -17.50 -2.55 7.54
CA ARG A 373 -18.84 -2.08 7.16
C ARG A 373 -19.07 -2.17 5.66
N ALA A 374 -18.10 -1.74 4.84
CA ALA A 374 -18.16 -1.88 3.40
C ALA A 374 -18.26 -3.36 2.96
N SER A 375 -17.49 -4.25 3.61
CA SER A 375 -17.57 -5.70 3.33
C SER A 375 -18.94 -6.29 3.69
N PHE A 376 -19.50 -5.90 4.83
CA PHE A 376 -20.82 -6.35 5.28
C PHE A 376 -21.96 -5.80 4.42
N ALA A 377 -21.86 -4.55 3.98
CA ALA A 377 -22.80 -3.96 3.01
C ALA A 377 -22.74 -4.70 1.68
N TYR A 378 -21.53 -5.02 1.18
CA TYR A 378 -21.34 -5.71 -0.09
C TYR A 378 -21.83 -7.16 -0.07
N PHE A 379 -21.47 -7.95 0.94
CA PHE A 379 -21.80 -9.38 0.98
C PHE A 379 -23.17 -9.69 1.58
N GLY A 380 -23.66 -8.84 2.49
CA GLY A 380 -24.90 -9.06 3.23
C GLY A 380 -26.02 -8.07 2.88
N GLY A 381 -25.77 -7.06 2.04
CA GLY A 381 -26.75 -6.01 1.76
C GLY A 381 -27.14 -5.20 3.00
N LEU A 382 -26.25 -5.14 3.99
CA LEU A 382 -26.55 -4.49 5.27
C LEU A 382 -26.48 -2.96 5.16
N GLU A 383 -27.54 -2.29 5.60
CA GLU A 383 -27.63 -0.84 5.63
C GLU A 383 -27.18 -0.28 6.98
N PHE A 384 -26.08 0.47 6.97
CA PHE A 384 -25.55 1.12 8.16
C PHE A 384 -26.07 2.55 8.29
N ALA A 385 -26.14 3.04 9.53
CA ALA A 385 -26.51 4.41 9.84
C ALA A 385 -25.67 5.41 9.02
N GLY A 386 -26.36 6.22 8.22
CA GLY A 386 -25.79 7.37 7.54
C GLY A 386 -25.69 8.58 8.46
N VAL A 387 -25.19 9.71 7.93
CA VAL A 387 -25.02 10.96 8.68
C VAL A 387 -26.35 11.54 9.18
N ALA A 388 -27.44 11.33 8.43
CA ALA A 388 -28.78 11.84 8.77
C ALA A 388 -29.61 10.88 9.67
N THR A 389 -29.17 9.63 9.86
CA THR A 389 -29.97 8.61 10.55
C THR A 389 -29.72 8.66 12.05
N ALA A 390 -30.57 9.39 12.79
CA ALA A 390 -30.37 9.62 14.22
C ALA A 390 -30.74 8.42 15.11
N ARG A 391 -31.58 7.49 14.64
CA ARG A 391 -32.11 6.38 15.46
C ARG A 391 -32.22 5.11 14.64
N CYS A 392 -31.56 4.06 15.12
CA CYS A 392 -31.47 2.76 14.48
C CYS A 392 -31.92 1.71 15.50
N ASP A 393 -32.80 0.79 15.08
CA ASP A 393 -33.35 -0.26 15.96
C ASP A 393 -32.44 -1.48 16.05
N LEU A 394 -31.41 -1.53 15.22
CA LEU A 394 -30.36 -2.54 15.23
C LEU A 394 -29.02 -1.91 15.61
N LEU A 395 -28.23 -2.66 16.36
CA LEU A 395 -26.88 -2.30 16.77
C LEU A 395 -25.94 -3.47 16.49
N LEU A 396 -24.95 -3.27 15.63
CA LEU A 396 -23.88 -4.23 15.38
C LEU A 396 -22.62 -3.79 16.12
N LEU A 397 -22.20 -4.56 17.10
CA LEU A 397 -20.96 -4.33 17.83
C LEU A 397 -19.87 -5.31 17.38
N GLN A 398 -18.68 -4.78 17.19
CA GLN A 398 -17.44 -5.55 17.15
C GLN A 398 -16.71 -5.38 18.47
N ASP A 399 -16.28 -6.49 19.05
CA ASP A 399 -15.48 -6.55 20.27
C ASP A 399 -14.49 -7.71 20.21
N SER A 400 -13.70 -7.86 21.28
CA SER A 400 -12.80 -9.01 21.43
C SER A 400 -13.36 -10.07 22.36
N VAL A 401 -13.21 -11.35 21.99
CA VAL A 401 -13.52 -12.53 22.84
C VAL A 401 -12.68 -12.54 24.12
N SER A 402 -11.47 -11.99 24.08
CA SER A 402 -10.54 -11.96 25.23
C SER A 402 -10.96 -10.96 26.32
N LEU A 403 -11.77 -9.96 25.96
CA LEU A 403 -12.23 -8.93 26.89
C LEU A 403 -13.52 -9.41 27.58
N LYS A 404 -13.40 -9.71 28.88
CA LYS A 404 -14.53 -10.17 29.72
C LYS A 404 -15.49 -9.04 30.12
N ASP A 405 -15.06 -7.79 30.01
CA ASP A 405 -15.84 -6.65 30.48
C ASP A 405 -16.64 -6.02 29.33
N GLU A 406 -17.92 -5.71 29.57
CA GLU A 406 -18.81 -4.90 28.70
C GLU A 406 -18.29 -3.45 28.47
N ARG A 407 -17.05 -3.17 28.85
CA ARG A 407 -16.45 -1.85 28.80
C ARG A 407 -16.32 -1.29 27.39
N GLU A 408 -16.27 -2.15 26.37
CA GLU A 408 -16.28 -1.78 24.93
C GLU A 408 -17.67 -1.57 24.33
N ILE A 409 -18.77 -1.84 25.06
CA ILE A 409 -20.04 -1.22 24.68
C ILE A 409 -19.79 0.28 24.85
N ALA A 410 -19.63 0.98 23.71
CA ALA A 410 -19.38 2.42 23.71
C ALA A 410 -20.37 3.07 24.67
N ARG A 411 -19.92 4.02 25.51
CA ARG A 411 -20.80 4.64 26.53
C ARG A 411 -22.14 5.11 25.94
N ALA A 412 -22.14 5.48 24.67
CA ALA A 412 -23.30 5.82 23.84
C ALA A 412 -24.43 4.76 23.81
N PHE A 413 -24.14 3.49 24.07
CA PHE A 413 -25.10 2.38 24.01
C PHE A 413 -25.42 1.76 25.37
N ARG A 414 -24.76 2.18 26.46
CA ARG A 414 -25.06 1.73 27.82
C ARG A 414 -26.38 2.33 28.32
N GLY A 415 -27.24 1.52 28.94
CA GLY A 415 -28.52 1.97 29.53
C GLY A 415 -29.74 1.93 28.61
N ARG A 416 -29.62 1.49 27.36
CA ARG A 416 -30.76 1.19 26.48
C ARG A 416 -31.09 -0.30 26.56
N GLN A 417 -32.37 -0.66 26.62
CA GLN A 417 -32.79 -2.06 26.60
C GLN A 417 -32.49 -2.66 25.22
N TRP A 418 -31.44 -3.47 25.12
CA TRP A 418 -31.02 -4.18 23.92
C TRP A 418 -31.15 -5.69 24.15
N THR A 419 -31.67 -6.40 23.15
CA THR A 419 -31.79 -7.87 23.15
C THR A 419 -30.81 -8.43 22.14
N LEU A 420 -30.02 -9.44 22.54
CA LEU A 420 -29.08 -10.09 21.63
C LEU A 420 -29.86 -10.90 20.58
N ALA A 421 -29.70 -10.54 19.32
CA ALA A 421 -30.36 -11.22 18.20
C ALA A 421 -29.44 -12.27 17.56
N TRP A 422 -28.13 -11.99 17.49
CA TRP A 422 -27.15 -12.90 16.91
C TRP A 422 -25.74 -12.62 17.42
N GLU A 423 -24.90 -13.65 17.52
CA GLU A 423 -23.48 -13.57 17.83
C GLU A 423 -22.70 -14.50 16.91
N GLY A 424 -21.55 -14.04 16.43
CA GLY A 424 -20.66 -14.87 15.63
C GLY A 424 -19.32 -14.22 15.34
N ARG A 425 -18.48 -14.96 14.60
CA ARG A 425 -17.11 -14.55 14.24
C ARG A 425 -16.65 -15.23 12.97
N ARG A 426 -15.56 -14.74 12.38
CA ARG A 426 -14.88 -15.46 11.29
C ARG A 426 -14.29 -16.76 11.84
N PRO A 427 -14.43 -17.91 11.14
CA PRO A 427 -13.93 -19.20 11.64
C PRO A 427 -12.42 -19.22 11.94
N SER A 428 -11.64 -18.46 11.17
CA SER A 428 -10.18 -18.39 11.32
C SER A 428 -9.71 -17.32 12.33
N ASP A 429 -10.60 -16.45 12.81
CA ASP A 429 -10.26 -15.38 13.76
C ASP A 429 -10.79 -15.75 15.15
N ARG A 430 -9.89 -15.90 16.12
CA ARG A 430 -10.26 -16.36 17.46
C ARG A 430 -10.59 -15.22 18.41
N ASP A 431 -10.08 -14.02 18.12
CA ASP A 431 -10.14 -12.89 19.02
C ASP A 431 -11.27 -11.94 18.62
N GLU A 432 -11.59 -11.83 17.33
CA GLU A 432 -12.68 -10.98 16.83
C GLU A 432 -14.05 -11.61 17.09
N ARG A 433 -15.00 -10.79 17.56
CA ARG A 433 -16.40 -11.17 17.72
C ARG A 433 -17.32 -10.05 17.22
N PHE A 434 -18.46 -10.46 16.66
CA PHE A 434 -19.55 -9.59 16.26
C PHE A 434 -20.83 -9.99 16.99
N ARG A 435 -21.57 -8.98 17.47
CA ARG A 435 -22.85 -9.15 18.16
C ARG A 435 -23.88 -8.20 17.56
N LEU A 436 -24.99 -8.76 17.10
CA LEU A 436 -26.15 -8.02 16.62
C LEU A 436 -27.18 -7.92 17.74
N TYR A 437 -27.57 -6.70 18.07
CA TYR A 437 -28.60 -6.40 19.05
C TYR A 437 -29.81 -5.77 18.37
N ARG A 438 -30.99 -6.04 18.93
CA ARG A 438 -32.25 -5.41 18.59
C ARG A 438 -32.77 -4.62 19.78
N ARG A 439 -33.24 -3.40 19.53
CA ARG A 439 -33.82 -2.56 20.57
C ARG A 439 -35.07 -3.24 21.14
N ALA A 440 -35.16 -3.36 22.46
CA ALA A 440 -36.38 -3.79 23.12
C ALA A 440 -37.45 -2.71 22.90
N ARG A 441 -38.67 -3.14 22.54
CA ARG A 441 -39.80 -2.24 22.31
C ARG A 441 -40.36 -1.71 23.61
#